data_AF-A0A6L3VZ51-F1
#
_entry.id   AF-A0A6L3VZ51-F1
#
_cell.length_a   1.000
_cell.length_b   1.000
_cell.length_c   1.000
_cell.angle_alpha   90.00
_cell.angle_beta   90.00
_cell.angle_gamma   90.00
#
_symmetry.space_group_name_H-M   'P 1'
#
loop_
_entity.id
_entity.type
_entity.pdbx_description
1 polymer ?
#
loop_
_entity_poly.entity_id
_entity_poly.type
_entity_poly.pdbx_seq_one_letter_code
_entity_poly.pdbx_strand_id
1 'polypeptide(L)'
;MAPFGDVKASFWGTGDYGVQPPLMAGAIDEAEALLGVRLPQALLDLLRVQNGGLVADAWNAFTTDQPNSWSPTHVPLADLFGIGRREGTLSLLDTPYLVQEWDLPSPTVLLSGDGHYWVALDYRASGRQGEPSVAWIDADLETELWLAADFRSFVQRLVPATG
;
A
#
# COMPACT_ATOMS: atom_id res chain seq x y z
N MET A 1 -3.43 -15.53 11.86
CA MET A 1 -3.30 -14.08 11.56
C MET A 1 -2.46 -13.47 12.67
N ALA A 2 -1.41 -12.71 12.34
CA ALA A 2 -0.53 -12.13 13.35
C ALA A 2 -1.16 -10.85 13.95
N PRO A 3 -0.96 -10.56 15.25
CA PRO A 3 -1.33 -9.27 15.82
C PRO A 3 -0.65 -8.11 15.08
N PHE A 4 -1.38 -7.01 14.84
CA PHE A 4 -0.84 -5.85 14.11
C PHE A 4 0.44 -5.28 14.76
N GLY A 5 0.54 -5.31 16.08
CA GLY A 5 1.73 -4.86 16.81
C GLY A 5 2.98 -5.67 16.48
N ASP A 6 2.83 -6.99 16.31
CA ASP A 6 3.92 -7.91 16.02
C ASP A 6 4.41 -7.76 14.57
N VAL A 7 3.46 -7.63 13.63
CA VAL A 7 3.78 -7.33 12.22
C VAL A 7 4.49 -5.98 12.14
N LYS A 8 3.93 -4.93 12.75
CA LYS A 8 4.53 -3.58 12.76
C LYS A 8 5.98 -3.57 13.25
N ALA A 9 6.30 -4.35 14.28
CA ALA A 9 7.65 -4.40 14.85
C ALA A 9 8.69 -5.03 13.90
N SER A 10 8.26 -5.77 12.89
CA SER A 10 9.12 -6.51 11.96
C SER A 10 8.77 -6.30 10.48
N PHE A 11 7.94 -5.29 10.18
CA PHE A 11 7.37 -5.08 8.85
C PHE A 11 8.41 -4.63 7.82
N TRP A 12 9.34 -3.77 8.23
CA TRP A 12 10.30 -3.13 7.33
C TRP A 12 11.49 -4.04 7.05
N GLY A 13 11.81 -4.19 5.77
CA GLY A 13 12.99 -4.89 5.29
C GLY A 13 14.25 -4.04 5.43
N THR A 14 15.39 -4.66 5.09
CA THR A 14 16.70 -4.00 5.09
C THR A 14 16.93 -3.23 3.79
N GLY A 15 17.38 -1.98 3.87
CA GLY A 15 17.74 -1.15 2.71
C GLY A 15 17.11 0.24 2.81
N ASP A 16 17.51 1.14 1.91
CA ASP A 16 17.02 2.52 1.88
C ASP A 16 16.18 2.83 0.63
N TYR A 17 15.97 1.86 -0.27
CA TYR A 17 15.07 1.99 -1.40
C TYR A 17 13.64 2.33 -0.93
N GLY A 18 12.98 3.27 -1.62
CA GLY A 18 11.66 3.78 -1.26
C GLY A 18 11.52 4.59 0.05
N VAL A 19 12.51 4.58 0.96
CA VAL A 19 12.44 5.27 2.26
C VAL A 19 12.39 6.80 2.14
N GLN A 20 11.26 7.40 2.46
CA GLN A 20 11.09 8.87 2.52
C GLN A 20 11.72 9.46 3.80
N PRO A 21 11.92 10.79 3.88
CA PRO A 21 12.31 11.45 5.13
C PRO A 21 11.35 11.12 6.29
N PRO A 22 11.79 11.18 7.56
CA PRO A 22 10.94 10.85 8.70
C PRO A 22 9.60 11.59 8.69
N LEU A 23 8.52 10.86 8.99
CA LEU A 23 7.16 11.38 8.90
C LEU A 23 6.91 12.44 9.98
N MET A 24 6.77 13.70 9.55
CA MET A 24 6.41 14.82 10.41
C MET A 24 4.89 15.00 10.42
N ALA A 25 4.33 15.55 11.51
CA ALA A 25 2.88 15.74 11.63
C ALA A 25 2.27 16.56 10.48
N GLY A 26 2.91 17.68 10.09
CA GLY A 26 2.42 18.51 8.99
C GLY A 26 2.44 17.81 7.62
N ALA A 27 3.31 16.82 7.42
CA ALA A 27 3.35 16.06 6.17
C ALA A 27 2.12 15.16 5.97
N ILE A 28 1.49 14.72 7.07
CA ILE A 28 0.26 13.92 7.01
C ILE A 28 -0.90 14.80 6.53
N ASP A 29 -1.07 15.98 7.12
CA ASP A 29 -2.12 16.92 6.74
C ASP A 29 -1.99 17.36 5.27
N GLU A 30 -0.75 17.63 4.83
CA GLU A 30 -0.46 17.94 3.42
C GLU A 30 -0.77 16.77 2.48
N ALA A 31 -0.44 15.54 2.89
CA ALA A 31 -0.73 14.35 2.11
C ALA A 31 -2.24 14.10 1.98
N GLU A 32 -2.99 14.14 3.08
CA GLU A 32 -4.44 13.96 3.08
C GLU A 32 -5.14 15.06 2.26
N ALA A 33 -4.68 16.31 2.36
CA ALA A 33 -5.20 17.41 1.56
C ALA A 33 -4.92 17.22 0.06
N LEU A 34 -3.71 16.80 -0.30
CA LEU A 34 -3.33 16.55 -1.70
C LEU A 34 -4.10 15.37 -2.30
N LEU A 35 -4.21 14.26 -1.57
CA LEU A 35 -4.92 13.06 -2.01
C LEU A 35 -6.44 13.22 -1.95
N GLY A 36 -6.91 14.19 -1.16
CA GLY A 36 -8.32 14.44 -0.92
C GLY A 36 -9.00 13.27 -0.22
N VAL A 37 -8.29 12.58 0.67
CA VAL A 37 -8.79 11.46 1.49
C VAL A 37 -8.20 11.50 2.90
N ARG A 38 -8.86 10.83 3.83
CA ARG A 38 -8.28 10.51 5.15
C ARG A 38 -7.56 9.17 5.08
N LEU A 39 -6.28 9.16 5.45
CA LEU A 39 -5.47 7.95 5.44
C LEU A 39 -5.80 7.04 6.65
N PRO A 40 -5.76 5.71 6.49
CA PRO A 40 -5.98 4.78 7.59
C PRO A 40 -4.99 5.00 8.72
N GLN A 41 -5.47 5.02 9.97
CA GLN A 41 -4.59 5.17 11.13
C GLN A 41 -3.51 4.08 11.19
N ALA A 42 -3.85 2.84 10.79
CA ALA A 42 -2.90 1.73 10.76
C ALA A 42 -1.77 1.92 9.72
N LEU A 43 -2.03 2.59 8.60
CA LEU A 43 -0.99 2.97 7.65
C LEU A 43 -0.05 4.00 8.27
N LEU A 44 -0.60 5.05 8.89
CA LEU A 44 0.20 6.08 9.56
C LEU A 44 1.04 5.48 10.70
N ASP A 45 0.52 4.49 11.43
CA ASP A 45 1.27 3.80 12.48
C ASP A 45 2.48 3.02 11.94
N LEU A 46 2.41 2.45 10.73
CA LEU A 46 3.55 1.83 10.04
C LEU A 46 4.53 2.89 9.54
N LEU A 47 4.03 3.94 8.88
CA LEU A 47 4.85 5.00 8.30
C LEU A 47 5.62 5.84 9.35
N ARG A 48 5.12 5.87 10.60
CA ARG A 48 5.84 6.46 11.73
C ARG A 48 7.04 5.63 12.20
N VAL A 49 7.05 4.32 11.95
CA VAL A 49 8.23 3.47 12.23
C VAL A 49 9.28 3.69 11.17
N GLN A 50 8.89 3.65 9.90
CA GLN A 50 9.73 4.00 8.75
C GLN A 50 8.83 4.53 7.64
N ASN A 51 9.19 5.66 7.03
CA ASN A 51 8.31 6.33 6.07
C ASN A 51 8.47 5.75 4.66
N GLY A 52 7.98 4.53 4.46
CA GLY A 52 8.08 3.81 3.20
C GLY A 52 9.37 3.00 3.06
N GLY A 53 9.44 2.23 1.98
CA GLY A 53 10.57 1.38 1.63
C GLY A 53 10.23 -0.11 1.55
N LEU A 54 11.26 -0.95 1.54
CA LEU A 54 11.11 -2.40 1.36
C LEU A 54 10.32 -3.05 2.50
N VAL A 55 9.46 -4.00 2.16
CA VAL A 55 8.78 -4.87 3.11
C VAL A 55 9.65 -6.08 3.40
N ALA A 56 9.71 -6.49 4.66
CA ALA A 56 10.52 -7.64 5.07
C ALA A 56 10.00 -8.94 4.45
N ASP A 57 10.91 -9.88 4.17
CA ASP A 57 10.58 -11.18 3.57
C ASP A 57 9.55 -11.99 4.35
N ALA A 58 9.38 -11.71 5.65
CA ALA A 58 8.35 -12.34 6.47
C ALA A 58 6.91 -11.92 6.12
N TRP A 59 6.74 -10.82 5.38
CA TRP A 59 5.46 -10.12 5.19
C TRP A 59 5.22 -9.64 3.74
N ASN A 60 6.05 -10.05 2.79
CA ASN A 60 6.09 -9.49 1.43
C ASN A 60 5.05 -10.08 0.44
N ALA A 61 4.02 -10.77 0.93
CA ALA A 61 2.92 -11.29 0.12
C ALA A 61 1.59 -11.37 0.87
N PHE A 62 0.50 -11.37 0.11
CA PHE A 62 -0.86 -11.65 0.60
C PHE A 62 -1.47 -12.82 -0.18
N THR A 63 -1.89 -13.88 0.51
CA THR A 63 -2.45 -15.08 -0.12
C THR A 63 -3.83 -14.82 -0.75
N THR A 64 -4.03 -15.31 -1.96
CA THR A 64 -5.28 -15.27 -2.72
C THR A 64 -5.69 -16.68 -3.13
N ASP A 65 -6.99 -16.90 -3.33
CA ASP A 65 -7.55 -18.13 -3.89
C ASP A 65 -7.74 -18.06 -5.41
N GLN A 66 -7.56 -16.87 -5.99
CA GLN A 66 -7.68 -16.58 -7.41
C GLN A 66 -6.29 -16.29 -8.00
N PRO A 67 -5.94 -16.89 -9.15
CA PRO A 67 -4.71 -16.59 -9.85
C PRO A 67 -4.75 -15.17 -10.43
N ASN A 68 -3.59 -14.53 -10.48
CA ASN A 68 -3.37 -13.21 -11.08
C ASN A 68 -2.12 -13.24 -12.00
N SER A 69 -1.76 -12.12 -12.61
CA SER A 69 -0.59 -12.03 -13.52
C SER A 69 0.73 -12.35 -12.84
N TRP A 70 0.85 -12.11 -11.53
CA TRP A 70 2.06 -12.34 -10.76
C TRP A 70 2.21 -13.78 -10.28
N SER A 71 1.13 -14.35 -9.73
CA SER A 71 1.19 -15.65 -9.06
C SER A 71 -0.18 -16.35 -9.01
N PRO A 72 -0.21 -17.69 -9.00
CA PRO A 72 -1.45 -18.44 -8.85
C PRO A 72 -2.06 -18.37 -7.44
N THR A 73 -1.33 -17.94 -6.41
CA THR A 73 -1.74 -18.10 -5.01
C THR A 73 -1.54 -16.88 -4.12
N HIS A 74 -0.96 -15.79 -4.63
CA HIS A 74 -0.70 -14.60 -3.83
C HIS A 74 -0.55 -13.36 -4.69
N VAL A 75 -0.59 -12.20 -4.03
CA VAL A 75 -0.15 -10.91 -4.59
C VAL A 75 1.10 -10.44 -3.84
N PRO A 76 2.08 -9.83 -4.53
CA PRO A 76 3.29 -9.29 -3.91
C PRO A 76 3.00 -7.98 -3.16
N LEU A 77 3.79 -7.74 -2.13
CA LEU A 77 3.93 -6.43 -1.47
C LEU A 77 5.42 -6.23 -1.20
N ALA A 78 6.19 -5.94 -2.24
CA ALA A 78 7.66 -5.83 -2.15
C ALA A 78 8.12 -4.59 -1.39
N ASP A 79 7.34 -3.51 -1.49
CA ASP A 79 7.57 -2.25 -0.81
C ASP A 79 6.24 -1.66 -0.32
N LEU A 80 6.36 -0.62 0.49
CA LEU A 80 5.27 0.26 0.83
C LEU A 80 5.71 1.69 0.52
N PHE A 81 4.92 2.41 -0.26
CA PHE A 81 5.15 3.82 -0.53
C PHE A 81 5.11 4.61 0.77
N GLY A 82 5.99 5.61 0.88
CA GLY A 82 6.00 6.58 1.97
C GLY A 82 5.31 7.88 1.58
N ILE A 83 5.21 8.80 2.54
CA ILE A 83 4.77 10.18 2.31
C ILE A 83 6.01 11.06 2.18
N GLY A 84 6.33 11.50 0.98
CA GLY A 84 7.48 12.36 0.75
C GLY A 84 7.72 12.61 -0.72
N ARG A 85 8.76 13.39 -1.03
CA ARG A 85 9.14 13.75 -2.41
C ARG A 85 10.62 13.48 -2.66
N ARG A 86 11.17 12.40 -2.10
CA ARG A 86 12.55 12.03 -2.38
C ARG A 86 12.70 11.73 -3.87
N GLU A 87 13.65 12.41 -4.51
CA GLU A 87 13.90 12.26 -5.94
C GLU A 87 14.17 10.80 -6.31
N GLY A 88 13.68 10.38 -7.47
CA GLY A 88 13.86 9.02 -7.97
C GLY A 88 13.05 7.95 -7.25
N THR A 89 12.06 8.32 -6.42
CA THR A 89 11.17 7.36 -5.75
C THR A 89 9.71 7.73 -5.87
N LEU A 90 8.87 6.71 -6.05
CA LEU A 90 7.42 6.83 -5.93
C LEU A 90 7.01 6.95 -4.46
N SER A 91 5.92 7.65 -4.25
CA SER A 91 5.33 7.92 -2.94
C SER A 91 3.81 7.89 -3.04
N LEU A 92 3.12 7.92 -1.88
CA LEU A 92 1.67 8.09 -1.89
C LEU A 92 1.25 9.36 -2.63
N LEU A 93 2.07 10.41 -2.59
CA LEU A 93 1.78 11.73 -3.17
C LEU A 93 1.75 11.72 -4.71
N ASP A 94 2.27 10.67 -5.33
CA ASP A 94 2.25 10.50 -6.79
C ASP A 94 0.96 9.83 -7.28
N THR A 95 0.11 9.35 -6.35
CA THR A 95 -1.18 8.71 -6.65
C THR A 95 -2.01 9.50 -7.67
N PRO A 96 -2.24 10.82 -7.55
CA PRO A 96 -3.14 11.50 -8.50
C PRO A 96 -2.62 11.47 -9.93
N TYR A 97 -1.30 11.59 -10.11
CA TYR A 97 -0.66 11.48 -11.42
C TYR A 97 -0.77 10.05 -11.96
N LEU A 98 -0.44 9.04 -11.15
CA LEU A 98 -0.47 7.64 -11.55
C LEU A 98 -1.89 7.15 -11.85
N VAL A 99 -2.88 7.56 -11.07
CA VAL A 99 -4.29 7.25 -11.32
C VAL A 99 -4.74 7.80 -12.67
N GLN A 100 -4.31 9.02 -13.03
CA GLN A 100 -4.63 9.61 -14.34
C GLN A 100 -3.88 8.92 -15.48
N GLU A 101 -2.58 8.69 -15.33
CA GLU A 101 -1.72 8.10 -16.36
C GLU A 101 -2.16 6.68 -16.74
N TRP A 102 -2.57 5.90 -15.74
CA TRP A 102 -2.94 4.49 -15.90
C TRP A 102 -4.44 4.23 -15.91
N ASP A 103 -5.28 5.28 -15.95
CA ASP A 103 -6.76 5.19 -15.90
C ASP A 103 -7.27 4.31 -14.75
N LEU A 104 -6.68 4.45 -13.56
CA LEU A 104 -6.98 3.58 -12.42
C LEU A 104 -8.32 3.96 -11.76
N PRO A 105 -8.95 3.01 -11.05
CA PRO A 105 -10.12 3.30 -10.24
C PRO A 105 -9.91 4.44 -9.24
N SER A 106 -10.94 5.28 -9.06
CA SER A 106 -10.89 6.46 -8.19
C SER A 106 -12.20 6.62 -7.42
N PRO A 107 -12.17 7.09 -6.15
CA PRO A 107 -10.99 7.49 -5.37
C PRO A 107 -10.18 6.30 -4.84
N THR A 108 -8.86 6.32 -5.10
CA THR A 108 -7.90 5.33 -4.57
C THR A 108 -6.61 6.00 -4.12
N VAL A 109 -5.81 5.31 -3.29
CA VAL A 109 -4.44 5.70 -2.95
C VAL A 109 -3.50 4.53 -3.12
N LEU A 110 -2.44 4.70 -3.92
CA LEU A 110 -1.51 3.63 -4.25
C LEU A 110 -0.55 3.39 -3.08
N LEU A 111 -0.43 2.13 -2.67
CA LEU A 111 0.43 1.67 -1.58
C LEU A 111 1.73 1.05 -2.08
N SER A 112 1.70 0.40 -3.25
CA SER A 112 2.84 -0.21 -3.91
C SER A 112 2.47 -0.54 -5.36
N GLY A 113 3.46 -0.75 -6.22
CA GLY A 113 3.28 -1.14 -7.61
C GLY A 113 4.31 -0.51 -8.54
N ASP A 114 4.36 -1.02 -9.77
CA ASP A 114 5.37 -0.66 -10.78
C ASP A 114 4.78 -0.37 -12.17
N GLY A 115 3.45 -0.41 -12.30
CA GLY A 115 2.73 -0.24 -13.57
C GLY A 115 2.13 -1.53 -14.12
N HIS A 116 2.69 -2.70 -13.81
CA HIS A 116 2.05 -3.99 -14.13
C HIS A 116 0.92 -4.32 -13.16
N TYR A 117 1.05 -3.82 -11.93
CA TYR A 117 0.04 -3.94 -10.91
C TYR A 117 0.10 -2.78 -9.93
N TRP A 118 -0.95 -2.67 -9.12
CA TRP A 118 -1.02 -1.77 -7.98
C TRP A 118 -1.70 -2.43 -6.79
N VAL A 119 -1.12 -2.27 -5.61
CA VAL A 119 -1.83 -2.47 -4.34
C VAL A 119 -2.33 -1.10 -3.89
N ALA A 120 -3.63 -0.96 -3.62
CA ALA A 120 -4.23 0.35 -3.39
C ALA A 120 -5.29 0.34 -2.28
N LEU A 121 -5.43 1.49 -1.60
CA LEU A 121 -6.55 1.80 -0.72
C LEU A 121 -7.72 2.28 -1.56
N ASP A 122 -8.77 1.47 -1.67
CA ASP A 122 -9.97 1.77 -2.44
C ASP A 122 -11.05 2.43 -1.56
N TYR A 123 -11.36 3.69 -1.86
CA TYR A 123 -12.35 4.50 -1.15
C TYR A 123 -13.70 4.59 -1.88
N ARG A 124 -13.89 3.89 -3.02
CA ARG A 124 -15.13 3.98 -3.82
C ARG A 124 -16.37 3.64 -2.99
N ALA A 125 -16.28 2.64 -2.12
CA ALA A 125 -17.39 2.20 -1.28
C ALA A 125 -17.51 2.99 0.04
N SER A 126 -16.40 3.27 0.72
CA SER A 126 -16.39 3.91 2.05
C SER A 126 -16.48 5.44 1.99
N GLY A 127 -16.20 6.02 0.82
CA GLY A 127 -16.05 7.47 0.64
C GLY A 127 -14.71 7.97 1.16
N ARG A 128 -14.30 9.16 0.71
CA ARG A 128 -12.98 9.78 0.97
C ARG A 128 -12.63 9.96 2.46
N GLN A 129 -13.59 9.85 3.36
CA GLN A 129 -13.42 10.04 4.80
C GLN A 129 -13.65 8.75 5.62
N GLY A 130 -14.03 7.65 4.95
CA GLY A 130 -14.27 6.36 5.58
C GLY A 130 -13.02 5.48 5.61
N GLU A 131 -13.16 4.29 6.17
CA GLU A 131 -12.10 3.27 6.17
C GLU A 131 -12.08 2.58 4.78
N PRO A 132 -11.01 2.70 3.98
CA PRO A 132 -10.92 2.08 2.65
C PRO A 132 -10.62 0.59 2.74
N SER A 133 -11.13 -0.17 1.78
CA SER A 133 -10.65 -1.55 1.54
C SER A 133 -9.27 -1.53 0.87
N VAL A 134 -8.55 -2.66 0.92
CA VAL A 134 -7.32 -2.84 0.15
C VAL A 134 -7.64 -3.68 -1.09
N ALA A 135 -7.25 -3.19 -2.27
CA ALA A 135 -7.43 -3.85 -3.54
C ALA A 135 -6.10 -4.10 -4.24
N TRP A 136 -6.03 -5.20 -4.98
CA TRP A 136 -5.06 -5.46 -6.03
C TRP A 136 -5.67 -5.06 -7.37
N ILE A 137 -4.93 -4.31 -8.17
CA ILE A 137 -5.30 -3.91 -9.52
C ILE A 137 -4.25 -4.53 -10.44
N ASP A 138 -4.68 -5.45 -11.30
CA ASP A 138 -3.86 -6.17 -12.26
C ASP A 138 -3.96 -5.46 -13.61
N ALA A 139 -2.93 -4.72 -14.01
CA ALA A 139 -2.95 -3.98 -15.26
C ALA A 139 -2.77 -4.92 -16.47
N ASP A 140 -2.00 -6.00 -16.30
CA ASP A 140 -1.75 -6.97 -17.37
C ASP A 140 -3.00 -7.80 -17.72
N LEU A 141 -3.84 -8.11 -16.72
CA LEU A 141 -5.09 -8.86 -16.93
C LEU A 141 -6.35 -7.97 -16.97
N GLU A 142 -6.23 -6.68 -16.70
CA GLU A 142 -7.36 -5.74 -16.55
C GLU A 142 -8.39 -6.21 -15.50
N THR A 143 -7.91 -6.68 -14.35
CA THR A 143 -8.78 -7.19 -13.25
C THR A 143 -8.50 -6.53 -11.91
N GLU A 144 -9.48 -6.61 -11.01
CA GLU A 144 -9.37 -6.12 -9.65
C GLU A 144 -9.73 -7.23 -8.64
N LEU A 145 -9.01 -7.28 -7.52
CA LEU A 145 -9.28 -8.20 -6.41
C LEU A 145 -9.25 -7.47 -5.07
N TRP A 146 -10.34 -7.53 -4.30
CA TRP A 146 -10.36 -7.00 -2.93
C TRP A 146 -9.65 -7.96 -1.98
N LEU A 147 -8.55 -7.50 -1.41
CA LEU A 147 -7.67 -8.28 -0.54
C LEU A 147 -8.18 -8.27 0.91
N ALA A 148 -8.59 -7.10 1.41
CA ALA A 148 -9.11 -6.95 2.77
C ALA A 148 -10.11 -5.79 2.88
N ALA A 149 -10.96 -5.86 3.91
CA ALA A 149 -11.95 -4.83 4.21
C ALA A 149 -11.33 -3.51 4.70
N ASP A 150 -10.12 -3.56 5.24
CA ASP A 150 -9.37 -2.42 5.76
C ASP A 150 -7.86 -2.69 5.76
N PHE A 151 -7.05 -1.64 5.89
CA PHE A 151 -5.60 -1.74 5.83
C PHE A 151 -4.99 -2.52 7.01
N ARG A 152 -5.57 -2.44 8.21
CA ARG A 152 -5.10 -3.21 9.36
C ARG A 152 -5.29 -4.70 9.10
N SER A 153 -6.47 -5.11 8.69
CA SER A 153 -6.81 -6.49 8.35
C SER A 153 -5.94 -7.04 7.22
N PHE A 154 -5.58 -6.20 6.25
CA PHE A 154 -4.60 -6.54 5.20
C PHE A 154 -3.23 -6.88 5.81
N VAL A 155 -2.65 -5.96 6.58
CA VAL A 155 -1.30 -6.13 7.17
C VAL A 155 -1.22 -7.35 8.08
N GLN A 156 -2.26 -7.62 8.86
CA GLN A 156 -2.27 -8.75 9.80
C GLN A 156 -2.26 -10.13 9.12
N ARG A 157 -2.66 -10.18 7.84
CA ARG A 157 -2.75 -11.39 7.01
C ARG A 157 -1.59 -11.55 6.03
N LEU A 158 -0.63 -10.61 6.03
CA LEU A 158 0.59 -10.76 5.23
C LEU A 158 1.37 -11.99 5.66
N VAL A 159 2.05 -12.59 4.70
CA VAL A 159 2.85 -13.81 4.83
C VAL A 159 4.12 -13.68 3.98
N PRO A 160 5.11 -14.56 4.17
CA PRO A 160 6.23 -14.66 3.25
C PRO A 160 5.75 -15.12 1.86
N ALA A 161 6.30 -14.54 0.79
CA ALA A 161 6.06 -14.98 -0.58
C ALA A 161 6.58 -16.42 -0.82
N THR A 162 7.63 -16.81 -0.09
CA THR A 162 8.18 -18.16 -0.08
C THR A 162 7.67 -18.90 1.15
N GLY A 163 6.59 -19.67 0.97
CA GLY A 163 6.04 -20.62 1.94
C GLY A 163 5.94 -22.01 1.33
#